data_AF-A0A6A4Z7V4-F1
#
_entry.id   AF-A0A6A4Z7V4-F1
#
_cell.length_a   1.000
_cell.length_b   1.000
_cell.length_c   1.000
_cell.angle_alpha   90.00
_cell.angle_beta   90.00
_cell.angle_gamma   90.00
#
_symmetry.space_group_name_H-M   'P 1'
#
loop_
_entity.id
_entity.type
_entity.pdbx_description
1 polymer ?
#
loop_
_entity_poly.entity_id
_entity_poly.type
_entity_poly.pdbx_seq_one_letter_code
_entity_poly.pdbx_strand_id
1 'polypeptide(L)'
;YPVNHGNKQRGEILLAVQLVEVSAASAAAVAPPQSSSTSSGGGKGKTFELSVRVKAGKDLYDVEMFGKQDPFCKVTIGDKTFQTRVHQDGGRNPKWDEAFVFCLPNPHLDQLTVQIEDSGMIANSIIGTCQLPVSIWTSGRAVEQWYP
;
A
#
# COMPACT_ATOMS: atom_id res chain seq x y z
N TYR A 1 -4.36 -20.36 -4.01
CA TYR A 1 -5.19 -20.59 -5.21
C TYR A 1 -6.32 -19.58 -5.20
N PRO A 2 -6.38 -18.59 -6.12
CA PRO A 2 -7.50 -17.65 -6.12
C PRO A 2 -8.75 -18.34 -6.68
N VAL A 3 -9.86 -18.25 -5.95
CA VAL A 3 -11.15 -18.82 -6.33
C VAL A 3 -11.73 -17.95 -7.44
N ASN A 4 -11.75 -18.48 -8.66
CA ASN A 4 -12.28 -17.79 -9.83
C ASN A 4 -13.81 -17.90 -9.80
N HIS A 5 -14.48 -16.90 -9.23
CA HIS A 5 -15.93 -16.78 -9.40
C HIS A 5 -16.20 -16.13 -10.77
N GLY A 6 -16.64 -16.95 -11.73
CA GLY A 6 -17.04 -16.51 -13.06
C GLY A 6 -17.94 -15.27 -13.03
N ASN A 7 -17.63 -14.29 -13.91
CA ASN A 7 -18.37 -13.05 -14.13
C ASN A 7 -18.70 -12.16 -12.90
N LYS A 8 -18.08 -12.35 -11.73
CA LYS A 8 -18.30 -11.46 -10.57
C LYS A 8 -17.58 -10.12 -10.75
N GLN A 9 -18.32 -9.05 -10.46
CA GLN A 9 -17.84 -7.66 -10.36
C GLN A 9 -16.51 -7.64 -9.60
N ARG A 10 -15.43 -7.26 -10.30
CA ARG A 10 -14.12 -7.05 -9.70
C ARG A 10 -14.02 -5.56 -9.42
N GLY A 11 -14.02 -5.20 -8.13
CA GLY A 11 -13.71 -3.84 -7.75
C GLY A 11 -12.28 -3.50 -8.16
N GLU A 12 -12.02 -2.23 -8.41
CA GLU A 12 -10.70 -1.74 -8.75
C GLU A 12 -10.24 -0.73 -7.69
N ILE A 13 -8.93 -0.66 -7.45
CA ILE A 13 -8.31 0.32 -6.56
C ILE A 13 -7.36 1.23 -7.35
N LEU A 14 -7.52 2.53 -7.18
CA LEU A 14 -6.65 3.55 -7.75
C LEU A 14 -5.48 3.81 -6.81
N LEU A 15 -4.28 3.45 -7.26
CA LEU A 15 -3.05 3.70 -6.52
C LEU A 15 -2.17 4.64 -7.33
N ALA A 16 -1.57 5.63 -6.65
CA ALA A 16 -0.42 6.35 -7.15
C ALA A 16 0.83 5.90 -6.40
N VAL A 17 1.81 5.37 -7.14
CA VAL A 17 2.98 4.70 -6.56
C VAL A 17 4.25 5.23 -7.20
N GLN A 18 5.26 5.51 -6.38
CA GLN A 18 6.58 5.92 -6.82
C GLN A 18 7.64 5.24 -5.95
N LEU A 19 8.60 4.59 -6.59
CA LEU A 19 9.78 4.04 -5.95
C LEU A 19 10.98 4.92 -6.29
N VAL A 20 11.74 5.37 -5.29
CA VAL A 20 12.97 6.13 -5.49
C VAL A 20 14.13 5.46 -4.78
N GLU A 21 15.30 5.47 -5.42
CA GLU A 21 16.54 5.09 -4.75
C GLU A 21 16.96 6.25 -3.83
N VAL A 22 17.04 5.97 -2.53
CA VAL A 22 17.53 6.93 -1.55
C VAL A 22 19.03 6.82 -1.49
N SER A 23 19.73 7.79 -2.10
CA SER A 23 21.16 7.89 -1.93
C SER A 23 21.50 8.22 -0.48
N ALA A 24 22.58 7.64 0.04
CA ALA A 24 23.07 7.88 1.41
C ALA A 24 23.33 9.37 1.72
N ALA A 25 23.47 10.24 0.70
CA ALA A 25 23.65 11.67 0.87
C ALA A 25 22.36 12.41 1.30
N SER A 26 21.18 11.87 1.00
CA SER A 26 19.89 12.52 1.33
C SER A 26 19.43 12.26 2.77
N ALA A 27 19.90 11.17 3.40
CA ALA A 27 19.58 10.85 4.80
C ALA A 27 20.49 11.56 5.81
N ALA A 28 21.67 12.03 5.37
CA ALA A 28 22.69 12.61 6.24
C ALA A 28 22.48 14.10 6.57
N ALA A 29 21.53 14.79 5.93
CA ALA A 29 21.34 16.23 6.08
C ALA A 29 20.50 16.66 7.32
N VAL A 30 20.00 15.72 8.14
CA VAL A 30 19.07 16.01 9.25
C VAL A 30 19.52 15.51 10.65
N ALA A 31 20.74 14.99 10.81
CA ALA A 31 21.20 14.48 12.11
C ALA A 31 22.46 15.23 12.63
N PRO A 32 22.49 15.66 13.91
CA PRO A 32 23.73 16.11 14.54
C PRO A 32 24.71 14.93 14.73
N PRO A 33 26.05 15.18 14.76
CA PRO A 33 27.04 14.11 14.87
C PRO A 33 27.09 13.57 16.29
N GLN A 34 26.82 12.27 16.49
CA GLN A 34 27.24 11.55 17.70
C GLN A 34 27.83 10.18 17.36
N SER A 35 28.82 9.80 18.16
CA SER A 35 29.94 8.91 17.87
C SER A 35 29.72 7.43 18.21
N SER A 36 30.40 6.55 17.44
CA SER A 36 30.78 5.13 17.72
C SER A 36 29.62 4.10 17.83
N SER A 37 29.68 2.87 17.32
CA SER A 37 30.79 1.93 17.11
C SER A 37 30.40 0.81 16.10
N THR A 38 31.43 0.15 15.57
CA THR A 38 31.50 -0.84 14.47
C THR A 38 30.89 -2.21 14.77
N SER A 39 30.22 -2.87 13.79
CA SER A 39 30.56 -4.26 13.37
C SER A 39 29.88 -4.71 12.05
N SER A 40 30.72 -5.24 11.16
CA SER A 40 30.55 -6.26 10.10
C SER A 40 29.29 -6.36 9.23
N GLY A 41 29.50 -6.19 7.92
CA GLY A 41 28.65 -6.75 6.85
C GLY A 41 28.72 -5.92 5.56
N GLY A 42 29.56 -6.35 4.61
CA GLY A 42 29.87 -5.60 3.39
C GLY A 42 28.71 -5.50 2.39
N GLY A 43 28.47 -4.26 1.97
CA GLY A 43 27.58 -3.86 0.88
C GLY A 43 26.98 -2.51 1.22
N LYS A 44 27.39 -1.43 0.54
CA LYS A 44 26.59 -0.19 0.50
C LYS A 44 25.28 -0.53 -0.21
N GLY A 45 24.35 -1.15 0.50
CA GLY A 45 23.03 -1.49 0.00
C GLY A 45 22.33 -0.20 -0.38
N LYS A 46 21.84 -0.12 -1.61
CA LYS A 46 20.93 0.95 -2.01
C LYS A 46 19.66 0.77 -1.21
N THR A 47 19.25 1.77 -0.46
CA THR A 47 17.93 1.79 0.16
C THR A 47 16.96 2.44 -0.81
N PHE A 48 15.73 1.95 -0.85
CA PHE A 48 14.67 2.53 -1.66
C PHE A 48 13.56 3.05 -0.76
N GLU A 49 12.92 4.12 -1.20
CA GLU A 49 11.71 4.65 -0.59
C GLU A 49 10.56 4.42 -1.56
N LEU A 50 9.53 3.71 -1.10
CA LEU A 50 8.30 3.52 -1.84
C LEU A 50 7.22 4.40 -1.23
N SER A 51 6.76 5.37 -2.02
CA SER A 51 5.56 6.15 -1.72
C SER A 51 4.35 5.45 -2.35
N VAL A 52 3.35 5.12 -1.53
CA VAL A 52 2.10 4.50 -1.94
C VAL A 52 0.95 5.41 -1.52
N ARG A 53 0.23 5.96 -2.49
CA ARG A 53 -0.99 6.74 -2.25
C ARG A 53 -2.21 5.94 -2.67
N VAL A 54 -3.07 5.65 -1.69
CA VAL A 54 -4.36 5.00 -1.89
C VAL A 54 -5.39 6.07 -2.18
N LYS A 55 -5.85 6.18 -3.43
CA LYS A 55 -6.71 7.29 -3.86
C LYS A 55 -8.18 6.94 -3.74
N ALA A 56 -8.63 5.88 -4.39
CA ALA A 56 -10.05 5.56 -4.51
C ALA A 56 -10.30 4.08 -4.82
N GLY A 57 -11.50 3.62 -4.51
CA GLY A 57 -12.06 2.35 -5.00
C GLY A 57 -13.12 2.60 -6.07
N LYS A 58 -13.32 1.64 -6.98
CA LYS A 58 -14.40 1.67 -7.97
C LYS A 58 -15.06 0.31 -8.06
N ASP A 59 -16.39 0.30 -8.11
CA ASP A 59 -17.21 -0.90 -8.30
C ASP A 59 -16.89 -2.02 -7.29
N LEU A 60 -16.52 -1.62 -6.06
CA LEU A 60 -16.18 -2.53 -4.98
C LEU A 60 -17.33 -3.51 -4.70
N TYR A 61 -17.00 -4.72 -4.26
CA TYR A 61 -18.02 -5.67 -3.84
C TYR A 61 -18.76 -5.13 -2.61
N ASP A 62 -20.08 -5.31 -2.56
CA ASP A 62 -20.87 -4.90 -1.42
C ASP A 62 -21.01 -6.03 -0.41
N VAL A 63 -20.46 -5.82 0.78
CA VAL A 63 -20.45 -6.81 1.88
C VAL A 63 -21.53 -6.52 2.92
N GLU A 64 -22.10 -5.31 2.92
CA GLU A 64 -23.11 -4.90 3.88
C GLU A 64 -24.52 -5.38 3.47
N MET A 65 -25.30 -5.85 4.44
CA MET A 65 -26.71 -6.22 4.22
C MET A 65 -27.67 -5.04 4.37
N PHE A 66 -27.32 -4.04 5.17
CA PHE A 66 -28.14 -2.87 5.47
C PHE A 66 -27.26 -1.63 5.55
N GLY A 67 -27.70 -0.51 4.97
CA GLY A 67 -26.92 0.72 4.96
C GLY A 67 -25.89 0.74 3.82
N LYS A 68 -24.90 1.62 3.95
CA LYS A 68 -23.75 1.70 3.03
C LYS A 68 -22.52 1.20 3.77
N GLN A 69 -21.64 0.50 3.05
CA GLN A 69 -20.32 0.17 3.54
C GLN A 69 -19.49 1.43 3.86
N ASP A 70 -18.65 1.28 4.89
CA ASP A 70 -17.68 2.20 5.46
C ASP A 70 -16.25 1.71 5.16
N PRO A 71 -15.80 1.76 3.89
CA PRO A 71 -14.59 1.06 3.48
C PRO A 71 -13.31 1.82 3.87
N PHE A 72 -12.26 1.05 4.15
CA PHE A 72 -10.89 1.52 4.40
C PHE A 72 -9.87 0.52 3.86
N CYS A 73 -8.62 0.97 3.70
CA CYS A 73 -7.54 0.15 3.16
C CYS A 73 -6.47 -0.12 4.22
N LYS A 74 -6.00 -1.36 4.31
CA LYS A 74 -4.74 -1.75 4.94
C LYS A 74 -3.69 -1.94 3.86
N VAL A 75 -2.55 -1.28 4.02
CA VAL A 75 -1.42 -1.30 3.08
C VAL A 75 -0.23 -1.95 3.77
N THR A 76 0.18 -3.10 3.28
CA THR A 76 1.21 -3.94 3.91
C THR A 76 2.37 -4.19 2.95
N ILE A 77 3.60 -4.05 3.46
CA ILE A 77 4.83 -4.51 2.80
C ILE A 77 5.73 -5.14 3.86
N GLY A 78 6.07 -6.42 3.67
CA GLY A 78 6.80 -7.20 4.66
C GLY A 78 6.05 -7.21 6.00
N ASP A 79 6.71 -6.77 7.07
CA ASP A 79 6.16 -6.65 8.42
C ASP A 79 5.46 -5.30 8.71
N LYS A 80 5.53 -4.32 7.80
CA LYS A 80 4.96 -2.99 8.00
C LYS A 80 3.55 -2.91 7.43
N THR A 81 2.59 -2.47 8.25
CA THR A 81 1.21 -2.22 7.83
C THR A 81 0.77 -0.82 8.24
N PHE A 82 0.20 -0.09 7.31
CA PHE A 82 -0.51 1.17 7.55
C PHE A 82 -1.99 1.03 7.18
N GLN A 83 -2.80 1.96 7.68
CA GLN A 83 -4.23 1.98 7.42
C GLN A 83 -4.68 3.38 7.02
N THR A 84 -5.60 3.47 6.07
CA THR A 84 -6.33 4.72 5.78
C THR A 84 -7.37 5.00 6.87
N ARG A 85 -7.90 6.21 6.86
CA ARG A 85 -9.17 6.53 7.51
C ARG A 85 -10.30 5.74 6.88
N VAL A 86 -11.33 5.52 7.68
CA VAL A 86 -12.61 4.97 7.24
C VAL A 86 -13.36 6.01 6.43
N HIS A 87 -13.84 5.64 5.25
CA HIS A 87 -14.76 6.47 4.48
C HIS A 87 -16.19 6.13 4.89
N GLN A 88 -16.73 6.86 5.87
CA GLN A 88 -18.11 6.67 6.33
C GLN A 88 -19.11 6.90 5.19
N ASP A 89 -20.07 5.99 5.00
CA ASP A 89 -21.04 5.97 3.92
C ASP A 89 -20.41 5.98 2.51
N GLY A 90 -19.18 5.47 2.38
CA GLY A 90 -18.39 5.50 1.15
C GLY A 90 -18.93 4.61 0.03
N GLY A 91 -19.72 3.59 0.39
CA GLY A 91 -20.35 2.71 -0.58
C GLY A 91 -19.32 2.02 -1.48
N ARG A 92 -19.70 1.79 -2.74
CA ARG A 92 -18.90 1.00 -3.69
C ARG A 92 -17.81 1.80 -4.42
N ASN A 93 -17.74 3.12 -4.19
CA ASN A 93 -16.81 4.02 -4.88
C ASN A 93 -16.13 5.00 -3.89
N PRO A 94 -15.46 4.49 -2.85
CA PRO A 94 -14.87 5.33 -1.81
C PRO A 94 -13.65 6.11 -2.31
N LYS A 95 -13.31 7.18 -1.57
CA LYS A 95 -12.14 8.03 -1.77
C LYS A 95 -11.37 8.19 -0.45
N TRP A 96 -10.08 7.93 -0.45
CA TRP A 96 -9.22 8.06 0.73
C TRP A 96 -8.16 9.14 0.51
N ASP A 97 -7.47 9.10 -0.62
CA ASP A 97 -6.42 10.05 -1.03
C ASP A 97 -5.25 10.19 -0.03
N GLU A 98 -4.94 9.11 0.69
CA GLU A 98 -3.92 9.05 1.74
C GLU A 98 -2.63 8.37 1.26
N ALA A 99 -1.49 8.88 1.72
CA ALA A 99 -0.17 8.43 1.29
C ALA A 99 0.63 7.82 2.44
N PHE A 100 1.34 6.75 2.14
CA PHE A 100 2.20 6.00 3.05
C PHE A 100 3.59 5.86 2.43
N VAL A 101 4.61 5.83 3.27
CA VAL A 101 6.01 5.71 2.85
C VAL A 101 6.64 4.50 3.50
N PHE A 102 7.31 3.67 2.70
CA PHE A 102 8.01 2.48 3.13
C PHE A 102 9.48 2.54 2.72
N CYS A 103 10.38 2.21 3.65
CA CYS A 103 11.80 2.05 3.35
C CYS A 103 12.09 0.58 3.05
N LEU A 104 12.61 0.29 1.86
CA LEU A 104 12.85 -1.05 1.35
C LEU A 104 14.34 -1.27 1.11
N PRO A 105 14.97 -2.29 1.73
CA PRO A 105 16.36 -2.61 1.44
C PRO A 105 16.53 -3.30 0.08
N ASN A 106 15.51 -4.02 -0.41
CA ASN A 106 15.54 -4.65 -1.73
C ASN A 106 14.13 -4.76 -2.36
N PRO A 107 13.74 -3.83 -3.25
CA PRO A 107 12.40 -3.80 -3.86
C PRO A 107 12.09 -5.01 -4.75
N HIS A 108 13.07 -5.85 -5.10
CA HIS A 108 12.84 -7.06 -5.89
C HIS A 108 12.29 -8.23 -5.05
N LEU A 109 12.41 -8.16 -3.72
CA LEU A 109 11.96 -9.21 -2.80
C LEU A 109 10.62 -8.89 -2.13
N ASP A 110 10.18 -7.63 -2.21
CA ASP A 110 9.00 -7.14 -1.51
C ASP A 110 7.74 -7.20 -2.37
N GLN A 111 6.61 -7.40 -1.69
CA GLN A 111 5.27 -7.37 -2.27
C GLN A 111 4.41 -6.34 -1.53
N LEU A 112 3.73 -5.50 -2.29
CA LEU A 112 2.67 -4.63 -1.80
C LEU A 112 1.37 -5.41 -1.73
N THR A 113 0.78 -5.48 -0.54
CA THR A 113 -0.57 -6.00 -0.34
C THR A 113 -1.48 -4.86 0.10
N VAL A 114 -2.54 -4.63 -0.66
CA VAL A 114 -3.61 -3.71 -0.28
C VAL A 114 -4.88 -4.50 -0.04
N GLN A 115 -5.36 -4.48 1.19
CA GLN A 115 -6.62 -5.13 1.59
C GLN A 115 -7.66 -4.05 1.87
N ILE A 116 -8.83 -4.18 1.24
CA ILE A 116 -9.97 -3.30 1.47
C ILE A 116 -10.91 -4.04 2.43
N GLU A 117 -11.24 -3.37 3.53
CA GLU A 117 -12.16 -3.83 4.55
C GLU A 117 -13.29 -2.83 4.71
N ASP A 118 -14.45 -3.35 5.06
CA ASP A 118 -15.59 -2.58 5.56
C ASP A 118 -15.54 -2.52 7.09
N SER A 119 -15.69 -1.32 7.66
CA SER A 119 -15.67 -1.09 9.09
C SER A 119 -17.03 -1.37 9.72
N GLY A 120 -17.24 -2.58 10.23
CA GLY A 120 -18.47 -2.95 10.93
C GLY A 120 -18.45 -2.66 12.44
N MET A 121 -19.62 -2.64 13.07
CA MET A 121 -19.75 -2.41 14.52
C MET A 121 -19.15 -3.52 15.39
N ILE A 122 -19.21 -4.77 14.93
CA ILE A 122 -18.78 -5.96 15.68
C ILE A 122 -17.44 -6.47 15.14
N ALA A 123 -17.30 -6.54 13.82
CA ALA A 123 -16.10 -6.98 13.14
C ALA A 123 -16.05 -6.36 11.75
N ASN A 124 -14.84 -6.26 11.21
CA ASN A 124 -14.64 -5.79 9.85
C ASN A 124 -14.88 -6.93 8.86
N SER A 125 -15.41 -6.58 7.68
CA SER A 125 -15.64 -7.52 6.58
C SER A 125 -14.66 -7.26 5.45
N ILE A 126 -13.96 -8.28 4.96
CA ILE A 126 -13.04 -8.11 3.83
C ILE A 126 -13.86 -7.93 2.55
N ILE A 127 -13.61 -6.82 1.85
CA ILE A 127 -14.20 -6.52 0.53
C ILE A 127 -13.34 -7.12 -0.59
N GLY A 128 -12.02 -6.96 -0.50
CA GLY A 128 -11.09 -7.45 -1.52
C GLY A 128 -9.62 -7.25 -1.17
N THR A 129 -8.74 -7.89 -1.94
CA THR A 129 -7.30 -7.83 -1.73
C THR A 129 -6.58 -7.74 -3.08
N CYS A 130 -5.69 -6.76 -3.21
CA CYS A 130 -4.79 -6.58 -4.34
C CYS A 130 -3.35 -6.85 -3.89
N GLN A 131 -2.59 -7.63 -4.68
CA GLN A 131 -1.19 -7.96 -4.40
C GLN A 131 -0.33 -7.66 -5.61
N LEU A 132 0.68 -6.82 -5.44
CA LEU A 132 1.54 -6.32 -6.51
C LEU A 132 3.01 -6.45 -6.12
N PRO A 133 3.86 -7.10 -6.93
CA PRO A 133 5.29 -7.14 -6.65
C PRO A 133 5.88 -5.74 -6.78
N VAL A 134 6.71 -5.30 -5.83
CA VAL A 134 7.27 -3.94 -5.82
C VAL A 134 8.18 -3.70 -7.04
N SER A 135 8.73 -4.76 -7.60
CA SER A 135 9.60 -4.74 -8.78
C SER A 135 8.99 -4.04 -10.01
N ILE A 136 7.67 -3.94 -10.13
CA ILE A 136 7.01 -3.25 -11.26
C ILE A 136 7.28 -1.73 -11.29
N TRP A 137 7.68 -1.15 -10.15
CA TRP A 137 7.98 0.27 -10.02
C TRP A 137 9.47 0.60 -10.04
N THR A 138 10.34 -0.39 -10.28
CA THR A 138 11.81 -0.21 -10.31
C THR A 138 12.33 0.70 -11.42
N SER A 139 11.49 1.06 -12.39
CA SER A 139 11.81 2.10 -13.38
C SER A 139 11.92 3.52 -12.76
N GLY A 140 11.47 3.71 -11.51
CA GLY A 140 11.47 4.99 -10.81
C GLY A 140 10.38 5.96 -11.25
N ARG A 141 9.62 5.61 -12.30
CA ARG A 141 8.52 6.42 -12.80
C ARG A 141 7.36 6.38 -11.81
N ALA A 142 6.84 7.55 -11.46
CA ALA A 142 5.57 7.66 -10.77
C ALA A 142 4.45 7.13 -11.67
N VAL A 143 3.66 6.20 -11.17
CA VAL A 143 2.49 5.66 -11.88
C VAL A 143 1.24 5.93 -11.07
N GLU A 144 0.15 6.25 -11.77
CA GLU A 144 -1.18 6.36 -11.19
C GLU A 144 -2.13 5.55 -12.09
N GLN A 145 -2.67 4.44 -11.57
CA GLN A 145 -3.54 3.57 -12.34
C GLN A 145 -4.46 2.72 -11.46
N TRP A 146 -5.48 2.15 -12.10
CA TRP A 146 -6.40 1.21 -11.48
C TRP A 146 -5.80 -0.20 -11.47
N TYR A 147 -6.00 -0.90 -10.36
CA TYR A 147 -5.61 -2.29 -10.17
C TYR A 147 -6.82 -3.13 -9.75
N PRO A 148 -6.97 -4.37 -10.28
CA PRO A 148 -8.05 -5.27 -9.93
C PRO A 148 -7.84 -5.98 -8.58
#